data_AF-A0A6G6J8Y4-F1
#
_entry.id   AF-A0A6G6J8Y4-F1
#
_cell.length_a   1.000
_cell.length_b   1.000
_cell.length_c   1.000
_cell.angle_alpha   90.00
_cell.angle_beta   90.00
_cell.angle_gamma   90.00
#
_symmetry.space_group_name_H-M   'P 1'
#
loop_
_entity.id
_entity.type
_entity.pdbx_description
1 polymer ?
#
loop_
_entity_poly.entity_id
_entity_poly.type
_entity_poly.pdbx_seq_one_letter_code
_entity_poly.pdbx_strand_id
1 'polypeptide(L)'
;MAVAWPLLVVWGGIQVAKSLQVYEKAQVMVLDKEACVALQLPFDDGCRVEGRLEANLDHSWWLQPNGTGSVFIRLPPGAFPFSYSPDDYRITGGKPAVIALVGVTVVLALFGPFFSWRGRKMSAPAK
;
A
#
# COMPACT_ATOMS: atom_id res chain seq x y z
N MET A 1 3.36 17.94 22.12
CA MET A 1 3.28 16.47 21.95
C MET A 1 1.88 15.93 21.62
N ALA A 2 0.77 16.58 22.04
CA ALA A 2 -0.58 16.02 21.87
C ALA A 2 -1.07 15.83 20.41
N VAL A 3 -0.54 16.58 19.44
CA VAL A 3 -0.95 16.51 18.02
C VAL A 3 -0.04 15.59 17.18
N ALA A 4 1.20 15.37 17.62
CA ALA A 4 2.16 14.54 16.90
C ALA A 4 1.71 13.07 16.84
N TRP A 5 1.11 12.56 17.92
CA TRP A 5 0.63 11.19 17.98
C TRP A 5 -0.49 10.88 16.97
N PRO A 6 -1.61 11.64 16.94
CA PRO A 6 -2.63 11.46 15.92
C PRO A 6 -2.09 11.51 14.49
N LEU A 7 -1.16 12.43 14.19
CA LEU A 7 -0.55 12.55 12.87
C LEU A 7 0.28 11.31 12.49
N LEU A 8 1.05 10.76 13.42
CA LEU A 8 1.83 9.53 13.20
C LEU A 8 0.92 8.32 12.97
N VAL A 9 -0.18 8.22 13.74
CA VAL A 9 -1.15 7.13 13.59
C VAL A 9 -1.84 7.21 12.23
N VAL A 10 -2.29 8.40 11.81
CA VAL A 10 -2.90 8.62 10.50
C VAL A 10 -1.89 8.33 9.38
N TRP A 11 -0.65 8.80 9.52
CA TRP A 11 0.43 8.50 8.57
C TRP A 11 0.65 6.99 8.42
N GLY A 12 0.76 6.26 9.53
CA GLY A 12 0.88 4.80 9.52
C GLY A 12 -0.32 4.11 8.86
N GLY A 13 -1.53 4.57 9.16
CA GLY A 13 -2.75 4.06 8.53
C GLY A 13 -2.76 4.26 7.01
N ILE A 14 -2.28 5.41 6.52
CA ILE A 14 -2.13 5.67 5.08
C ILE A 14 -1.14 4.69 4.44
N GLN A 15 -0.01 4.38 5.10
CA GLN A 15 0.96 3.44 4.56
C GLN A 15 0.39 2.03 4.44
N VAL A 16 -0.35 1.57 5.46
CA VAL A 16 -1.04 0.28 5.42
C VAL A 16 -2.13 0.28 4.35
N ALA A 17 -2.91 1.35 4.23
CA ALA A 17 -3.93 1.46 3.18
C ALA A 17 -3.32 1.35 1.78
N LYS A 18 -2.17 1.99 1.55
CA LYS A 18 -1.43 1.89 0.28
C LYS A 18 -0.98 0.47 -0.02
N SER A 19 -0.47 -0.27 0.96
CA SER A 19 -0.05 -1.67 0.76
C SER A 19 -1.21 -2.65 0.50
N LEU A 20 -2.46 -2.22 0.72
CA LEU A 20 -3.62 -3.06 0.39
C LEU A 20 -4.10 -2.84 -1.04
N GLN A 21 -3.49 -1.93 -1.81
CA GLN A 21 -3.91 -1.65 -3.18
C GLN A 21 -3.50 -2.76 -4.13
N VAL A 22 -4.46 -3.18 -4.96
CA VAL A 22 -4.30 -4.19 -6.00
C VAL A 22 -4.91 -3.68 -7.30
N TYR A 23 -4.21 -3.89 -8.41
CA TYR A 23 -4.72 -3.63 -9.75
C TYR A 23 -4.72 -4.95 -10.51
N GLU A 24 -5.88 -5.48 -10.90
CA GLU A 24 -5.93 -6.82 -11.52
C GLU A 24 -5.39 -6.85 -12.94
N LYS A 25 -5.54 -5.75 -13.70
CA LYS A 25 -5.06 -5.62 -15.08
C LYS A 25 -4.30 -4.31 -15.27
N ALA A 26 -3.11 -4.24 -14.68
CA ALA A 26 -2.19 -3.15 -14.91
C ALA A 26 -1.26 -3.49 -16.08
N GLN A 27 -1.07 -2.54 -16.98
CA GLN A 27 0.01 -2.60 -17.98
C GLN A 27 1.22 -1.84 -17.45
N VAL A 28 2.33 -2.55 -17.27
CA VAL A 28 3.59 -2.02 -16.74
C VAL A 28 4.68 -2.16 -17.79
N MET A 29 5.52 -1.14 -17.92
CA MET A 29 6.75 -1.22 -18.72
C MET A 29 7.87 -1.82 -17.88
N VAL A 30 8.37 -2.99 -18.28
CA VAL A 30 9.50 -3.68 -17.64
C VAL A 30 10.74 -3.43 -18.48
N LEU A 31 11.75 -2.80 -17.89
CA LEU A 31 13.02 -2.48 -18.57
C LEU A 31 14.07 -3.60 -18.45
N ASP A 32 13.78 -4.63 -17.66
CA ASP A 32 14.67 -5.77 -17.47
C ASP A 32 14.55 -6.75 -18.64
N LYS A 33 15.62 -6.83 -19.45
CA LYS A 33 15.70 -7.70 -20.61
C LYS A 33 15.56 -9.18 -20.25
N GLU A 34 16.12 -9.62 -19.13
CA GLU A 34 16.05 -11.03 -18.73
C GLU A 34 14.61 -11.42 -18.36
N ALA A 35 13.92 -10.54 -17.63
CA ALA A 35 12.50 -10.72 -17.33
C ALA A 35 11.64 -10.77 -18.60
N CYS A 36 11.89 -9.90 -19.58
CA CYS A 36 11.14 -9.88 -20.84
C CYS A 36 11.37 -11.13 -21.69
N VAL A 37 12.60 -11.64 -21.75
CA VAL A 37 12.93 -12.89 -22.44
C VAL A 37 12.27 -14.09 -21.75
N ALA A 38 12.28 -14.13 -20.42
CA ALA A 38 11.60 -15.19 -19.65
C ALA A 38 10.08 -15.21 -19.90
N LEU A 39 9.49 -14.04 -20.15
CA LEU A 39 8.07 -13.89 -20.51
C LEU A 39 7.78 -14.07 -22.00
N GLN A 40 8.80 -14.35 -22.83
CA GLN A 40 8.68 -14.48 -24.29
C GLN A 40 8.08 -13.23 -24.97
N LEU A 41 8.32 -12.04 -24.40
CA LEU A 41 7.85 -10.77 -24.93
C LEU A 41 8.94 -10.10 -25.78
N PRO A 42 8.57 -9.41 -26.87
CA PRO A 42 9.53 -8.63 -27.64
C PRO A 42 10.13 -7.51 -26.78
N PHE A 43 11.45 -7.34 -26.89
CA PHE A 43 12.21 -6.33 -26.15
C PHE A 43 12.83 -5.33 -27.12
N ASP A 44 12.25 -4.13 -27.19
CA ASP A 44 12.83 -2.99 -27.90
C ASP A 44 13.58 -2.10 -26.89
N ASP A 45 12.86 -1.20 -26.20
CA ASP A 45 13.36 -0.35 -25.11
C ASP A 45 12.83 -0.79 -23.71
N GLY A 46 12.28 -2.00 -23.66
CA GLY A 46 11.52 -2.58 -22.55
C GLY A 46 10.34 -3.39 -23.09
N CYS A 47 9.76 -4.26 -22.27
CA CYS A 47 8.54 -4.99 -22.63
C CYS A 47 7.35 -4.48 -21.84
N ARG A 48 6.20 -4.36 -22.52
CA ARG A 48 4.93 -4.08 -21.85
C ARG A 48 4.34 -5.39 -21.34
N VAL A 49 4.20 -5.48 -20.03
CA VAL A 49 3.64 -6.65 -19.35
C VAL A 49 2.29 -6.28 -18.77
N GLU A 50 1.27 -7.06 -19.09
CA GLU A 50 -0.04 -6.95 -18.45
C GLU A 50 -0.17 -7.99 -17.35
N GLY A 51 -0.61 -7.56 -16.18
CA GLY A 51 -0.76 -8.46 -15.05
C GLY A 51 -1.36 -7.81 -13.81
N ARG A 52 -1.44 -8.61 -12.76
CA ARG A 52 -1.90 -8.18 -11.45
C ARG A 52 -0.77 -7.49 -10.71
N LEU A 53 -1.00 -6.26 -10.29
CA LEU A 53 -0.05 -5.44 -9.55
C LEU A 53 -0.50 -5.30 -8.10
N GLU A 54 0.36 -5.66 -7.15
CA GLU A 54 0.10 -5.53 -5.72
C GLU A 54 1.12 -4.57 -5.08
N ALA A 55 0.62 -3.62 -4.29
CA ALA A 55 1.46 -2.71 -3.52
C ALA A 55 1.98 -3.39 -2.25
N ASN A 56 3.18 -3.00 -1.79
CA ASN A 56 3.72 -3.44 -0.51
C ASN A 56 4.01 -2.28 0.45
N LEU A 57 4.23 -2.65 1.72
CA LEU A 57 4.60 -1.72 2.79
C LEU A 57 5.96 -1.06 2.57
N ASP A 58 6.85 -1.66 1.80
CA ASP A 58 8.18 -1.14 1.47
C ASP A 58 8.20 -0.23 0.24
N HIS A 59 7.01 0.17 -0.24
CA HIS A 59 6.82 0.96 -1.47
C HIS A 59 7.24 0.26 -2.76
N SER A 60 7.54 -1.05 -2.73
CA SER A 60 7.71 -1.85 -3.93
C SER A 60 6.37 -2.33 -4.47
N TRP A 61 6.38 -2.77 -5.73
CA TRP A 61 5.22 -3.39 -6.35
C TRP A 61 5.54 -4.82 -6.77
N TRP A 62 4.59 -5.72 -6.65
CA TRP A 62 4.70 -7.09 -7.16
C TRP A 62 3.80 -7.20 -8.38
N LEU A 63 4.43 -7.47 -9.52
CA LEU A 63 3.75 -7.75 -10.78
C LEU A 63 3.65 -9.25 -10.98
N GLN A 64 2.44 -9.75 -11.09
CA GLN A 64 2.14 -11.12 -11.51
C GLN A 64 1.64 -11.08 -12.95
N PRO A 65 2.47 -11.45 -13.95
CA PRO A 65 2.06 -11.41 -15.35
C PRO A 65 0.87 -12.34 -15.61
N ASN A 66 -0.02 -11.93 -16.52
CA ASN A 66 -1.14 -12.77 -16.91
C ASN A 66 -0.65 -14.03 -17.63
N GLY A 67 -1.18 -15.18 -17.23
CA GLY A 67 -0.85 -16.48 -17.85
C GLY A 67 0.42 -17.15 -17.32
N THR A 68 1.19 -16.53 -16.43
CA THR A 68 2.42 -17.12 -15.86
C THR A 68 2.24 -17.78 -14.50
N GLY A 69 1.00 -18.04 -14.08
CA GLY A 69 0.72 -18.73 -12.81
C GLY A 69 1.31 -17.99 -11.61
N SER A 70 2.20 -18.65 -10.86
CA SER A 70 2.77 -18.16 -9.59
C SER A 70 4.07 -17.34 -9.73
N VAL A 71 4.42 -16.88 -10.93
CA VAL A 71 5.61 -16.02 -11.13
C VAL A 71 5.28 -14.60 -10.71
N PHE A 72 6.13 -14.03 -9.85
CA PHE A 72 6.04 -12.63 -9.44
C PHE A 72 7.35 -11.91 -9.73
N ILE A 73 7.22 -10.71 -10.28
CA ILE A 73 8.33 -9.81 -10.57
C ILE A 73 8.23 -8.65 -9.59
N ARG A 74 9.29 -8.43 -8.81
CA ARG A 74 9.36 -7.29 -7.89
C ARG A 74 9.85 -6.06 -8.64
N LEU A 75 9.02 -5.05 -8.66
CA LEU A 75 9.32 -3.75 -9.23
C LEU A 75 9.84 -2.81 -8.14
N PRO A 76 10.89 -2.02 -8.42
CA PRO A 76 11.46 -1.10 -7.45
C PRO A 76 10.47 0.04 -7.10
N PRO A 77 10.67 0.70 -5.95
CA PRO A 77 9.90 1.90 -5.60
C PRO A 77 10.05 2.97 -6.67
N GLY A 78 8.93 3.55 -7.11
CA GLY A 78 8.94 4.52 -8.20
C GLY A 78 9.06 3.91 -9.60
N ALA A 79 8.77 2.62 -9.78
CA ALA A 79 8.52 2.06 -11.10
C ALA A 79 7.32 2.80 -11.76
N PHE A 80 7.64 3.71 -12.68
CA PHE A 80 6.70 4.56 -13.41
C PHE A 80 6.89 4.36 -14.93
N PRO A 81 5.84 4.55 -15.76
CA PRO A 81 4.41 4.57 -15.43
C PRO A 81 3.73 3.21 -15.73
N PHE A 82 2.73 2.86 -14.93
CA PHE A 82 1.79 1.78 -15.25
C PHE A 82 0.39 2.35 -15.52
N SER A 83 -0.33 1.77 -16.48
CA SER A 83 -1.70 2.16 -16.80
C SER A 83 -2.68 1.10 -16.33
N TYR A 84 -3.82 1.54 -15.79
CA TYR A 84 -4.88 0.65 -15.30
C TYR A 84 -6.26 1.25 -15.61
N SER A 85 -7.27 0.39 -15.72
CA SER A 85 -8.67 0.84 -15.72
C SER A 85 -9.15 1.03 -14.28
N PRO A 86 -9.94 2.08 -13.97
CA PRO A 86 -10.54 2.25 -12.65
C PRO A 86 -11.34 1.03 -12.16
N ASP A 87 -11.93 0.27 -13.09
CA ASP A 87 -12.72 -0.94 -12.78
C ASP A 87 -11.85 -2.11 -12.29
N ASP A 88 -10.56 -2.10 -12.62
CA ASP A 88 -9.60 -3.14 -12.23
C ASP A 88 -8.92 -2.83 -10.88
N TYR A 89 -9.21 -1.68 -10.28
CA TYR A 89 -8.71 -1.30 -8.96
C TYR A 89 -9.50 -1.99 -7.85
N ARG A 90 -8.77 -2.64 -6.95
CA ARG A 90 -9.32 -3.31 -5.77
C ARG A 90 -8.44 -3.10 -4.55
N ILE A 91 -9.05 -3.27 -3.39
CA ILE A 91 -8.33 -3.29 -2.11
C ILE A 91 -8.36 -4.72 -1.61
N THR A 92 -7.21 -5.28 -1.23
CA THR A 92 -7.11 -6.61 -0.61
C THR A 92 -7.96 -6.64 0.66
N GLY A 93 -8.86 -7.63 0.76
CA GLY A 93 -9.84 -7.73 1.84
C GLY A 93 -11.06 -6.82 1.69
N GLY A 94 -11.14 -6.02 0.63
CA GLY A 94 -12.31 -5.23 0.25
C GLY A 94 -12.74 -4.18 1.29
N LYS A 95 -14.03 -3.82 1.25
CA LYS A 95 -14.64 -2.86 2.18
C LYS A 95 -14.42 -3.19 3.67
N PRO A 96 -14.54 -4.45 4.15
CA PRO A 96 -14.37 -4.73 5.58
C PRO A 96 -12.94 -4.47 6.07
N ALA A 97 -11.91 -4.73 5.26
CA ALA A 97 -10.53 -4.40 5.61
C ALA A 97 -10.33 -2.89 5.79
N VAL A 98 -10.91 -2.08 4.90
CA VAL A 98 -10.88 -0.61 5.00
C VAL A 98 -11.60 -0.12 6.26
N ILE A 99 -12.79 -0.65 6.54
CA ILE A 99 -13.56 -0.28 7.73
C ILE A 99 -12.78 -0.62 9.01
N ALA A 100 -12.19 -1.81 9.08
CA ALA A 100 -11.36 -2.23 10.20
C ALA A 100 -10.14 -1.31 10.37
N LEU A 101 -9.45 -0.98 9.27
CA LEU A 101 -8.29 -0.08 9.31
C LEU A 101 -8.67 1.31 9.82
N VAL A 102 -9.77 1.88 9.33
CA VAL A 102 -10.28 3.18 9.80
C VAL A 102 -10.62 3.12 11.28
N GLY A 103 -11.36 2.09 11.72
CA GLY A 103 -11.75 1.91 13.12
C GLY A 103 -10.54 1.85 14.05
N VAL A 104 -9.54 1.02 13.72
CA VAL A 104 -8.30 0.88 14.49
C VAL A 104 -7.52 2.19 14.51
N THR A 105 -7.41 2.89 13.37
CA THR A 105 -6.71 4.17 13.27
C THR A 105 -7.34 5.23 14.18
N VAL A 106 -8.67 5.32 14.21
CA VAL A 106 -9.40 6.25 15.08
C VAL A 106 -9.18 5.92 16.56
N VAL A 107 -9.31 4.65 16.94
CA VAL A 107 -9.10 4.21 18.33
C VAL A 107 -7.68 4.54 18.80
N LEU A 108 -6.67 4.24 17.98
CA LEU A 108 -5.27 4.53 18.30
C LEU A 108 -4.98 6.04 18.34
N ALA A 109 -5.57 6.83 17.44
CA ALA A 109 -5.39 8.28 17.42
C ALA A 109 -5.92 8.94 18.70
N LEU A 110 -7.02 8.42 19.26
CA LEU A 110 -7.63 8.91 20.50
C LEU A 110 -6.89 8.44 21.77
N PHE A 111 -6.10 7.37 21.68
CA PHE A 111 -5.38 6.78 22.81
C PHE A 111 -4.34 7.75 23.41
N GLY A 112 -3.51 8.39 22.58
CA GLY A 112 -2.50 9.37 23.04
C GLY A 112 -3.11 10.56 23.81
N PRO A 113 -4.10 11.26 23.26
CA PRO A 113 -4.84 12.32 23.96
C PRO A 113 -5.43 11.85 25.29
N PHE A 114 -6.04 10.66 25.34
CA PHE A 114 -6.67 10.10 26.54
C PHE A 114 -5.67 9.90 27.68
N PHE A 115 -4.52 9.28 27.44
CA PHE A 115 -3.49 9.10 28.47
C PHE A 115 -2.84 10.42 28.90
N SER A 116 -2.62 11.36 27.95
CA SER A 116 -2.08 12.69 28.27
C SER A 116 -3.03 13.52 29.14
N TRP A 117 -4.35 13.34 28.99
CA TRP A 117 -5.37 13.99 29.80
C TRP A 117 -5.47 13.32 31.18
N ARG A 118 -5.45 11.99 31.24
CA ARG A 118 -5.50 11.22 32.49
C ARG A 118 -4.27 11.48 33.37
N GLY A 119 -3.07 11.54 32.76
CA GLY A 119 -1.83 11.89 33.46
C GLY A 119 -1.84 13.32 34.02
N ARG A 120 -2.42 14.29 33.30
CA ARG A 120 -2.62 15.66 33.81
C ARG A 120 -3.61 15.73 34.97
N LYS A 121 -4.68 14.94 34.96
CA LYS A 121 -5.61 14.85 36.10
C LYS A 121 -4.96 14.28 37.36
N MET A 122 -4.04 13.33 37.23
CA MET A 122 -3.33 12.74 38.37
C MET A 122 -2.26 13.66 38.97
N SER A 123 -1.80 14.67 38.23
CA SER A 123 -0.75 15.62 38.67
C SER A 123 -1.31 16.99 39.10
N ALA A 124 -2.63 17.20 39.04
CA ALA A 124 -3.24 18.40 39.58
C ALA A 124 -3.33 18.28 41.12
N PRO A 125 -2.77 19.23 41.90
CA PRO A 125 -2.94 19.21 43.35
C PRO A 125 -4.43 19.38 43.67
N ALA A 126 -4.95 18.51 44.54
CA ALA A 126 -6.26 18.69 45.15
C ALA A 126 -6.24 20.03 45.90
N LYS A 127 -7.11 20.97 45.48
CA LYS A 127 -7.41 22.16 46.25
C LYS A 127 -8.33 21.81 47.41
#